data_AF-A0A940S3Y2-F1
#
_entry.id   AF-A0A940S3Y2-F1
#
_cell.length_a   1.000
_cell.length_b   1.000
_cell.length_c   1.000
_cell.angle_alpha   90.00
_cell.angle_beta   90.00
_cell.angle_gamma   90.00
#
_symmetry.space_group_name_H-M   'P 1'
#
loop_
_entity.id
_entity.type
_entity.pdbx_description
1 polymer ?
#
loop_
_entity_poly.entity_id
_entity_poly.type
_entity_poly.pdbx_seq_one_letter_code
_entity_poly.pdbx_strand_id
1 'polypeptide(L)'
;MTRFAIPLMIFAAPALAEPGERYGYMMDGYGYGVGMMFGPVLWLIVLGLVVAGVIWLVRGTEGGARPKSRDALAELDMRFARGEIDAEDYAARKKLLNG
;
A
#
# COMPACT_ATOMS: atom_id res chain seq x y z
N MET A 1 -23.60 -5.83 8.41
CA MET A 1 -24.16 -4.45 8.38
C MET A 1 -23.61 -3.69 9.58
N THR A 2 -22.38 -3.19 9.47
CA THR A 2 -21.70 -2.52 10.59
C THR A 2 -21.95 -1.03 10.47
N ARG A 3 -22.67 -0.51 11.46
CA ARG A 3 -23.26 0.82 11.53
C ARG A 3 -22.15 1.80 11.89
N PHE A 4 -21.83 2.70 10.97
CA PHE A 4 -20.95 3.83 11.21
C PHE A 4 -21.60 4.76 12.23
N ALA A 5 -21.01 4.87 13.42
CA ALA A 5 -21.33 5.91 14.37
C ALA A 5 -20.27 7.00 14.23
N ILE A 6 -20.66 8.12 13.62
CA ILE A 6 -19.90 9.36 13.57
C ILE A 6 -20.35 10.20 14.77
N PRO A 7 -19.47 10.59 15.71
CA PRO A 7 -19.76 11.75 16.53
C PRO A 7 -19.25 13.00 15.80
N LEU A 8 -20.20 13.70 15.18
CA LEU A 8 -20.08 15.09 14.78
C LEU A 8 -20.05 15.92 16.08
N MET A 9 -18.86 16.32 16.53
CA MET A 9 -18.71 17.37 17.53
C MET A 9 -18.00 18.55 16.89
N ILE A 10 -18.81 19.38 16.24
CA ILE A 10 -18.49 20.77 15.97
C ILE A 10 -19.04 21.56 17.16
N PHE A 11 -18.15 22.06 18.01
CA PHE A 11 -18.47 23.22 18.82
C PHE A 11 -17.33 24.22 18.66
N ALA A 12 -17.46 25.03 17.62
CA ALA A 12 -16.64 26.20 17.39
C ALA A 12 -17.03 27.28 18.40
N ALA A 13 -16.10 27.62 19.30
CA ALA A 13 -16.13 28.87 20.03
C ALA A 13 -14.96 29.74 19.53
N PRO A 14 -15.20 30.74 18.66
CA PRO A 14 -14.20 31.77 18.42
C PRO A 14 -14.31 32.76 19.58
N ALA A 15 -13.42 32.65 20.56
CA ALA A 15 -13.37 33.59 21.68
C ALA A 15 -11.98 34.20 21.81
N LEU A 16 -11.93 35.48 21.42
CA LEU A 16 -10.94 36.52 21.77
C LEU A 16 -9.60 36.45 21.05
N ALA A 17 -9.57 37.09 19.88
CA ALA A 17 -8.35 37.66 19.33
C ALA A 17 -7.93 38.86 20.21
N GLU A 18 -6.77 38.76 20.84
CA GLU A 18 -6.11 39.86 21.57
C GLU A 18 -5.42 40.78 20.55
N PRO A 19 -5.78 42.07 20.43
CA PRO A 19 -5.06 43.02 19.60
C PRO A 19 -3.97 43.68 20.45
N GLY A 20 -2.84 42.98 20.57
CA GLY A 20 -1.64 43.47 21.26
C GLY A 20 -0.52 43.68 20.26
N GLU A 21 -0.39 44.91 19.77
CA GLU A 21 0.72 45.34 18.93
C GLU A 21 2.08 45.01 19.59
N ARG A 22 2.80 44.05 19.01
CA ARG A 22 4.26 44.01 19.14
C ARG A 22 4.86 43.64 17.80
N TYR A 23 5.13 44.70 17.04
CA TYR A 23 6.11 44.69 15.97
C TYR A 23 7.35 43.91 16.41
N GLY A 24 7.47 42.72 15.82
CA GLY A 24 8.57 41.78 16.00
C GLY A 24 8.72 40.96 14.73
N TYR A 25 8.60 41.61 13.58
CA TYR A 25 9.17 41.13 12.32
C TYR A 25 10.69 41.00 12.49
N MET A 26 11.15 39.96 13.18
CA MET A 26 12.57 39.65 13.37
C MET A 26 12.89 38.17 13.21
N MET A 27 12.00 37.36 12.62
CA MET A 27 12.36 36.02 12.16
C MET A 27 11.80 35.69 10.77
N ASP A 28 11.63 36.71 9.92
CA ASP A 28 11.61 36.57 8.45
C ASP A 28 13.04 36.33 7.90
N GLY A 29 13.79 35.43 8.57
CA GLY A 29 15.20 35.16 8.27
C GLY A 29 15.48 33.79 7.67
N TYR A 30 14.47 32.92 7.51
CA TYR A 30 14.66 31.53 7.08
C TYR A 30 13.54 31.00 6.15
N GLY A 31 12.86 31.89 5.41
CA GLY A 31 11.64 31.54 4.68
C GLY A 31 11.71 31.53 3.15
N TYR A 32 12.79 32.04 2.54
CA TYR A 32 12.88 32.24 1.08
C TYR A 32 14.05 31.50 0.42
N GLY A 33 14.52 30.41 1.04
CA GLY A 33 15.63 29.62 0.52
C GLY A 33 15.25 28.15 0.52
N VAL A 34 15.18 27.54 -0.67
CA VAL A 34 15.14 26.08 -0.96
C VAL A 34 14.00 25.28 -0.30
N GLY A 35 13.74 25.41 1.01
CA GLY A 35 12.69 24.71 1.76
C GLY A 35 11.25 24.96 1.30
N MET A 36 10.94 26.13 0.70
CA MET A 36 9.58 26.42 0.23
C MET A 36 9.21 25.65 -1.05
N MET A 37 10.20 25.32 -1.89
CA MET A 37 10.02 24.46 -3.07
C MET A 37 10.25 22.97 -2.75
N PHE A 38 11.14 22.67 -1.79
CA PHE A 38 11.40 21.30 -1.33
C PHE A 38 10.35 20.75 -0.36
N GLY A 39 9.57 21.60 0.29
CA GLY A 39 8.46 21.20 1.17
C GLY A 39 7.47 20.24 0.50
N PRO A 40 6.83 20.61 -0.62
CA PRO A 40 5.91 19.72 -1.31
C PRO A 40 6.60 18.48 -1.89
N VAL A 41 7.85 18.58 -2.35
CA VAL A 41 8.62 17.44 -2.90
C VAL A 41 8.87 16.38 -1.83
N LEU A 42 9.32 16.78 -0.64
CA LEU A 42 9.50 15.86 0.49
C LEU A 42 8.17 15.20 0.88
N TRP A 43 7.08 15.96 0.85
CA TRP A 43 5.74 15.43 1.13
C TRP A 43 5.30 14.37 0.10
N LEU A 44 5.60 14.58 -1.18
CA LEU A 44 5.36 13.61 -2.25
C LEU A 44 6.19 12.34 -2.08
N ILE A 45 7.46 12.46 -1.64
CA ILE A 45 8.31 11.30 -1.36
C ILE A 45 7.73 10.47 -0.20
N VAL A 46 7.32 11.13 0.90
CA VAL A 46 6.70 10.45 2.04
C VAL A 46 5.40 9.76 1.60
N LEU A 47 4.54 10.44 0.83
CA LEU A 47 3.32 9.86 0.29
C LEU A 47 3.62 8.64 -0.60
N GLY A 48 4.62 8.76 -1.48
CA GLY A 48 5.08 7.68 -2.34
C GLY A 48 5.59 6.47 -1.55
N LEU A 49 6.36 6.69 -0.47
CA LEU A 49 6.82 5.64 0.43
C LEU A 49 5.67 4.95 1.16
N VAL A 50 4.67 5.70 1.60
CA VAL A 50 3.46 5.13 2.24
C VAL A 50 2.72 4.24 1.24
N VAL A 51 2.47 4.72 0.02
CA VAL A 51 1.81 3.93 -1.03
C VAL A 51 2.62 2.69 -1.39
N ALA A 52 3.93 2.83 -1.57
CA ALA A 52 4.82 1.70 -1.85
C ALA A 52 4.83 0.68 -0.71
N GLY A 53 4.83 1.14 0.55
CA GLY A 53 4.74 0.28 1.74
C GLY A 53 3.42 -0.48 1.80
N VAL A 54 2.30 0.18 1.52
CA VAL A 54 0.97 -0.47 1.45
C VAL A 54 0.94 -1.49 0.31
N ILE A 55 1.41 -1.14 -0.88
CA ILE A 55 1.49 -2.06 -2.03
C ILE A 55 2.37 -3.26 -1.69
N TRP A 56 3.52 -3.05 -1.03
CA TRP A 56 4.41 -4.13 -0.64
C TRP A 56 3.79 -5.02 0.43
N LEU A 57 3.05 -4.45 1.39
CA LEU A 57 2.34 -5.19 2.42
C LEU A 57 1.21 -6.04 1.83
N VAL A 58 0.38 -5.45 0.96
CA VAL A 58 -0.74 -6.14 0.29
C VAL A 58 -0.21 -7.20 -0.69
N ARG A 59 0.83 -6.89 -1.46
CA ARG A 59 1.52 -7.88 -2.32
C ARG A 59 2.24 -8.94 -1.49
N GLY A 60 2.71 -8.64 -0.29
CA GLY A 60 3.28 -9.61 0.63
C GLY A 60 2.23 -10.59 1.16
N THR A 61 0.98 -10.13 1.34
CA THR A 61 -0.12 -10.96 1.83
C THR A 61 -0.89 -11.70 0.74
N GLU A 62 -1.01 -11.13 -0.47
CA GLU A 62 -1.76 -11.73 -1.59
C GLU A 62 -0.86 -12.31 -2.70
N GLY A 63 0.37 -11.82 -2.80
CA GLY A 63 1.22 -11.95 -3.98
C GLY A 63 2.61 -12.47 -3.65
N GLY A 64 2.71 -13.44 -2.75
CA GLY A 64 3.74 -14.46 -2.95
C GLY A 64 3.45 -15.02 -4.32
N ALA A 65 4.19 -14.56 -5.34
CA ALA A 65 4.12 -15.07 -6.70
C ALA A 65 4.22 -16.58 -6.57
N ARG A 66 3.07 -17.27 -6.53
CA ARG A 66 3.06 -18.71 -6.47
C ARG A 66 3.70 -19.05 -7.79
N PRO A 67 4.90 -19.66 -7.79
CA PRO A 67 5.64 -19.86 -9.02
C PRO A 67 4.65 -20.52 -9.98
N LYS A 68 4.54 -20.00 -11.20
CA LYS A 68 3.57 -20.46 -12.19
C LYS A 68 3.55 -22.01 -12.31
N SER A 69 4.67 -22.65 -11.96
CA SER A 69 4.80 -24.10 -11.80
C SER A 69 3.92 -24.71 -10.69
N ARG A 70 3.76 -24.09 -9.51
CA ARG A 70 2.86 -24.56 -8.44
C ARG A 70 1.39 -24.52 -8.87
N ASP A 71 0.97 -23.50 -9.61
CA ASP A 71 -0.39 -23.45 -10.15
C ASP A 71 -0.59 -24.48 -11.26
N ALA A 72 0.40 -24.66 -12.14
CA ALA A 72 0.36 -25.67 -13.19
C ALA A 72 0.36 -27.11 -12.64
N LEU A 73 1.11 -27.39 -11.58
CA LEU A 73 1.11 -28.67 -10.89
C LEU A 73 -0.22 -28.93 -10.18
N ALA A 74 -0.80 -27.92 -9.53
CA ALA A 74 -2.10 -28.05 -8.87
C ALA A 74 -3.23 -28.38 -9.86
N GLU A 75 -3.22 -27.75 -11.03
CA GLU A 75 -4.16 -28.08 -12.12
C GLU A 75 -3.94 -29.52 -12.63
N LEU A 76 -2.69 -29.94 -12.82
CA LEU A 76 -2.35 -31.29 -13.29
C LEU A 76 -2.83 -32.36 -12.29
N ASP A 77 -2.62 -32.15 -10.99
CA ASP A 77 -3.09 -33.03 -9.91
C ASP A 77 -4.62 -33.15 -9.92
N MET A 78 -5.33 -32.03 -10.14
CA MET A 78 -6.80 -32.02 -10.22
C MET A 78 -7.34 -32.87 -11.38
N ARG A 79 -6.65 -32.84 -12.53
CA ARG A 79 -7.05 -33.59 -13.73
C ARG A 79 -6.73 -35.08 -13.62
N PHE A 80 -5.62 -35.42 -12.97
CA PHE A 80 -5.30 -36.80 -12.61
C PHE A 80 -6.32 -37.36 -11.62
N ALA A 81 -6.70 -36.59 -10.59
CA ALA A 81 -7.72 -37.00 -9.61
C ALA A 81 -9.11 -37.17 -10.24
N ARG A 82 -9.44 -36.40 -11.28
CA ARG A 82 -10.65 -36.58 -12.10
C ARG A 82 -10.58 -37.78 -13.05
N GLY A 83 -9.41 -38.40 -13.23
CA GLY A 83 -9.19 -39.47 -14.18
C GLY A 83 -9.16 -39.00 -15.65
N GLU A 84 -8.99 -37.69 -15.89
CA GLU A 84 -8.85 -37.14 -17.26
C GLU A 84 -7.47 -37.44 -17.87
N ILE A 85 -6.48 -37.80 -17.04
CA ILE A 85 -5.09 -38.02 -17.41
C ILE A 85 -4.62 -39.34 -16.78
N ASP A 86 -3.86 -40.12 -17.55
CA ASP A 86 -3.28 -41.39 -17.09
C ASP A 86 -2.00 -41.18 -16.26
N ALA A 87 -1.62 -42.18 -15.47
CA ALA A 87 -0.48 -42.13 -14.57
C ALA A 87 0.86 -41.89 -15.31
N GLU A 88 1.02 -42.45 -16.51
CA GLU A 88 2.22 -42.25 -17.33
C GLU A 88 2.33 -40.80 -17.83
N ASP A 89 1.23 -40.25 -18.34
CA ASP A 89 1.16 -38.86 -18.81
C ASP A 89 1.36 -37.86 -17.67
N TYR A 90 0.80 -38.16 -16.49
CA TYR A 90 0.99 -37.37 -15.28
C TYR A 90 2.48 -37.29 -14.90
N ALA A 91 3.18 -38.44 -14.86
CA ALA A 91 4.59 -38.50 -14.48
C ALA A 91 5.49 -37.72 -15.47
N ALA A 92 5.22 -37.83 -16.77
CA ALA A 92 5.95 -37.10 -17.81
C ALA A 92 5.79 -35.58 -17.65
N ARG A 93 4.56 -35.10 -17.50
CA ARG A 93 4.24 -33.66 -17.36
C ARG A 93 4.73 -33.09 -16.03
N LYS A 94 4.63 -33.85 -14.94
CA LYS A 94 5.16 -33.47 -13.63
C LYS A 94 6.67 -33.26 -13.67
N LYS A 95 7.40 -34.12 -14.39
CA LYS A 95 8.86 -34.00 -14.55
C LYS A 95 9.26 -32.77 -15.35
N LEU A 96 8.47 -32.38 -16.36
CA LEU A 96 8.67 -31.16 -17.14
C LEU A 96 8.35 -29.87 -16.36
N LEU A 97 7.39 -29.91 -15.44
CA LEU A 97 6.98 -28.75 -14.64
C LEU A 97 7.87 -28.52 -13.40
N ASN A 98 8.63 -29.54 -12.99
CA ASN A 98 9.47 -29.53 -11.80
C ASN A 98 10.98 -29.48 -12.12
N GLY A 99 11.36 -29.43 -13.40
CA GLY A 99 12.72 -29.24 -13.90
C GLY A 99 12.90 -27.85 -14.50
#